data_AF-A0AAW0BHK0-F1
#
_entry.id   AF-A0AAW0BHK0-F1
#
_cell.length_a   1.000
_cell.length_b   1.000
_cell.length_c   1.000
_cell.angle_alpha   90.00
_cell.angle_beta   90.00
_cell.angle_gamma   90.00
#
_symmetry.space_group_name_H-M   'P 1'
#
loop_
_entity.id
_entity.type
_entity.pdbx_description
1 polymer ?
#
loop_
_entity_poly.entity_id
_entity_poly.type
_entity_poly.pdbx_seq_one_letter_code
_entity_poly.pdbx_strand_id
1 'polypeptide(L)'
;MYKPSEKLTKALPSSIVFSGLEMHNVSVTCAIKDGLLAPTQQQRLGYINWLHVYAKDRSKIPARMAELVDDYVEKTVALSKQPEKWFRYDTPTVFDVFETSYHSTTLMLKPDLSQLIFGSQTSPARANDSILSDPLTEYFEEEGLLNEPTFLRPNHYLPLFLEQSEFKSLALPHRHIYTYRHVKQIWSITPAPVNSQGVESVEDSAELTPIVGDERKRMLFSYIVKNTNMVAIGPLEYSGTGHRVSIGRTTVAVPCYGDPSLPEFYAERDLKSRLLPAATNGERRQSLGDSGKAELKKQLALVSATRSRKRALEEDKENEVGVVSDRPVKIKKRRMNADQRLALSLNE
;
A
#
# COMPACT_ATOMS: atom_id res chain seq x y z
N MET A 1 -3.57 41.91 -29.52
CA MET A 1 -5.01 42.08 -29.24
C MET A 1 -5.68 40.72 -29.33
N TYR A 2 -5.87 40.07 -28.19
CA TYR A 2 -6.46 38.73 -28.08
C TYR A 2 -7.97 38.88 -27.86
N LYS A 3 -8.79 38.29 -28.73
CA LYS A 3 -10.25 38.28 -28.53
C LYS A 3 -10.61 37.19 -27.50
N PRO A 4 -11.41 37.51 -26.47
CA PRO A 4 -11.84 36.51 -25.50
C PRO A 4 -12.89 35.59 -26.12
N SER A 5 -12.76 34.28 -25.86
CA SER A 5 -13.72 33.27 -26.30
C SER A 5 -15.01 33.35 -25.48
N GLU A 6 -16.14 33.34 -26.17
CA GLU A 6 -17.47 33.27 -25.57
C GLU A 6 -17.64 31.94 -24.83
N LYS A 7 -17.84 32.02 -23.51
CA LYS A 7 -18.18 30.88 -22.67
C LYS A 7 -19.63 30.47 -22.93
N LEU A 8 -19.80 29.27 -23.49
CA LEU A 8 -21.09 28.59 -23.62
C LEU A 8 -21.58 28.15 -22.22
N THR A 9 -22.39 28.97 -21.56
CA THR A 9 -23.11 28.58 -20.34
C THR A 9 -24.32 27.73 -20.70
N LYS A 10 -24.13 26.40 -20.80
CA LYS A 10 -25.26 25.46 -20.75
C LYS A 10 -25.61 25.21 -19.28
N ALA A 11 -26.79 25.67 -18.88
CA ALA A 11 -27.39 25.35 -17.60
C ALA A 11 -27.54 23.83 -17.45
N LEU A 12 -26.95 23.27 -16.39
CA LEU A 12 -27.19 21.88 -16.00
C LEU A 12 -28.59 21.77 -15.40
N PRO A 13 -29.38 20.74 -15.76
CA PRO A 13 -30.70 20.54 -15.19
C PRO A 13 -30.57 20.25 -13.69
N SER A 14 -31.21 21.10 -12.89
CA SER A 14 -31.42 20.92 -11.48
C SER A 14 -32.25 19.66 -11.20
N SER A 15 -31.78 18.87 -10.23
CA SER A 15 -32.47 17.78 -9.53
C SER A 15 -32.88 16.55 -10.36
N ILE A 16 -31.99 15.55 -10.42
CA ILE A 16 -32.43 14.14 -10.46
C ILE A 16 -32.65 13.72 -9.01
N VAL A 17 -33.91 13.67 -8.60
CA VAL A 17 -34.33 13.09 -7.33
C VAL A 17 -34.27 11.57 -7.48
N PHE A 18 -33.24 10.92 -6.93
CA PHE A 18 -33.21 9.48 -6.76
C PHE A 18 -34.09 9.11 -5.57
N SER A 19 -35.36 8.80 -5.85
CA SER A 19 -36.27 8.22 -4.87
C SER A 19 -35.91 6.75 -4.62
N GLY A 20 -35.56 6.45 -3.37
CA GLY A 20 -35.74 5.15 -2.70
C GLY A 20 -35.46 3.89 -3.52
N LEU A 21 -34.21 3.66 -3.93
CA LEU A 21 -33.75 2.31 -4.23
C LEU A 21 -33.42 1.61 -2.91
N GLU A 22 -34.31 0.72 -2.45
CA GLU A 22 -33.97 -0.24 -1.41
C GLU A 22 -32.73 -1.02 -1.86
N MET A 23 -31.60 -0.79 -1.17
CA MET A 23 -30.39 -1.57 -1.38
C MET A 23 -30.61 -2.98 -0.84
N HIS A 24 -31.16 -3.87 -1.67
CA HIS A 24 -31.08 -5.29 -1.41
C HIS A 24 -29.59 -5.65 -1.32
N ASN A 25 -29.15 -6.09 -0.13
CA ASN A 25 -27.82 -6.65 0.11
C ASN A 25 -27.68 -7.97 -0.67
N VAL A 26 -27.53 -7.88 -1.99
CA VAL A 26 -27.18 -9.01 -2.84
C VAL A 26 -25.70 -9.29 -2.60
N SER A 27 -25.42 -10.38 -1.90
CA SER A 27 -24.06 -10.90 -1.77
C SER A 27 -23.56 -11.31 -3.16
N VAL A 28 -22.84 -10.42 -3.84
CA VAL A 28 -22.20 -10.71 -5.12
C VAL A 28 -21.08 -11.71 -4.88
N THR A 29 -21.31 -12.97 -5.25
CA THR A 29 -20.25 -13.98 -5.38
C THR A 29 -19.27 -13.54 -6.47
N CYS A 30 -17.97 -13.84 -6.35
CA CYS A 30 -16.98 -13.51 -7.39
C CYS A 30 -17.48 -13.98 -8.76
N ALA A 31 -17.66 -13.04 -9.69
CA ALA A 31 -18.01 -13.33 -11.07
C ALA A 31 -16.80 -13.07 -11.96
N ILE A 32 -16.53 -13.94 -12.92
CA ILE A 32 -15.60 -13.66 -14.01
C ILE A 32 -16.42 -13.43 -15.27
N LYS A 33 -16.34 -12.23 -15.83
CA LYS A 33 -16.90 -11.89 -17.14
C LYS A 33 -15.75 -11.43 -18.03
N ASP A 34 -15.53 -12.10 -19.16
CA ASP A 34 -14.49 -11.74 -20.13
C ASP A 34 -13.05 -11.64 -19.55
N GLY A 35 -12.72 -12.54 -18.60
CA GLY A 35 -11.42 -12.54 -17.90
C GLY A 35 -11.30 -11.53 -16.75
N LEU A 36 -12.27 -10.63 -16.61
CA LEU A 36 -12.33 -9.66 -15.53
C LEU A 36 -12.97 -10.28 -14.30
N LEU A 37 -12.18 -10.33 -13.23
CA LEU A 37 -12.59 -10.70 -11.89
C LEU A 37 -13.39 -9.56 -11.26
N ALA A 38 -14.61 -9.83 -10.79
CA ALA A 38 -15.32 -8.95 -9.86
C ALA A 38 -14.93 -9.34 -8.42
N PRO A 39 -14.00 -8.62 -7.76
CA PRO A 39 -13.58 -8.94 -6.40
C PRO A 39 -14.71 -8.74 -5.40
N THR A 40 -14.77 -9.58 -4.37
CA THR A 40 -15.70 -9.36 -3.26
C THR A 40 -15.39 -8.05 -2.54
N GLN A 41 -16.37 -7.52 -1.81
CA GLN A 41 -16.14 -6.36 -0.96
C GLN A 41 -14.99 -6.57 0.03
N GLN A 42 -14.85 -7.77 0.60
CA GLN A 42 -13.77 -8.11 1.52
C GLN A 42 -12.40 -8.12 0.81
N GLN A 43 -12.33 -8.66 -0.41
CA GLN A 43 -11.09 -8.63 -1.21
C GLN A 43 -10.69 -7.19 -1.55
N ARG A 44 -11.66 -6.36 -1.96
CA ARG A 44 -11.44 -4.92 -2.20
C ARG A 44 -10.94 -4.22 -0.95
N LEU A 45 -11.60 -4.41 0.20
CA LEU A 45 -11.15 -3.85 1.48
C LEU A 45 -9.75 -4.34 1.87
N GLY A 46 -9.35 -5.56 1.50
CA GLY A 46 -8.00 -6.08 1.72
C GLY A 46 -6.92 -5.31 0.97
N TYR A 47 -7.25 -4.71 -0.18
CA TYR A 47 -6.33 -3.93 -1.00
C TYR A 47 -5.83 -2.66 -0.29
N ILE A 48 -6.59 -2.11 0.67
CA ILE A 48 -6.18 -0.92 1.44
C ILE A 48 -4.84 -1.13 2.19
N ASN A 49 -4.48 -2.38 2.49
CA ASN A 49 -3.22 -2.72 3.15
C ASN A 49 -2.01 -2.62 2.22
N TRP A 50 -2.22 -2.54 0.91
CA TRP A 50 -1.19 -2.33 -0.11
C TRP A 50 -1.00 -0.85 -0.43
N LEU A 51 -1.96 -0.01 -0.08
CA LEU A 51 -1.85 1.43 -0.20
C LEU A 51 -1.05 1.97 0.98
N HIS A 52 -0.04 2.80 0.71
CA HIS A 52 0.71 3.45 1.77
C HIS A 52 -0.13 4.58 2.38
N VAL A 53 -0.41 5.64 1.62
CA VAL A 53 -1.07 6.86 2.11
C VAL A 53 -2.46 7.08 1.53
N TYR A 54 -2.64 6.77 0.24
CA TYR A 54 -3.84 7.13 -0.53
C TYR A 54 -5.14 6.57 0.05
N ALA A 55 -6.16 7.43 0.17
CA ALA A 55 -7.52 7.08 0.58
C ALA A 55 -7.63 6.36 1.94
N LYS A 56 -6.64 6.54 2.82
CA LYS A 56 -6.62 5.97 4.17
C LYS A 56 -6.89 7.02 5.22
N ASP A 57 -7.48 6.58 6.32
CA ASP A 57 -7.65 7.43 7.49
C ASP A 57 -6.34 7.55 8.28
N ARG A 58 -5.67 6.40 8.43
CA ARG A 58 -4.39 6.25 9.11
C ARG A 58 -3.50 5.30 8.29
N SER A 59 -2.18 5.48 8.38
CA SER A 59 -1.21 4.53 7.83
C SER A 59 -0.31 3.98 8.93
N LYS A 60 0.03 2.69 8.81
CA LYS A 60 1.13 2.07 9.56
C LYS A 60 2.43 2.48 8.88
N ILE A 61 3.35 3.07 9.63
CA ILE A 61 4.66 3.49 9.13
C ILE A 61 5.76 3.03 10.09
N PRO A 62 7.02 2.86 9.64
CA PRO A 62 8.15 2.55 10.50
C PRO A 62 8.30 3.52 11.67
N ALA A 63 8.77 3.04 12.82
CA ALA A 63 9.00 3.86 14.01
C ALA A 63 9.88 5.09 13.70
N ARG A 64 10.98 4.86 12.98
CA ARG A 64 11.88 5.93 12.50
C ARG A 64 11.16 7.02 11.69
N MET A 65 10.25 6.64 10.80
CA MET A 65 9.47 7.59 10.00
C MET A 65 8.40 8.29 10.86
N ALA A 66 7.82 7.58 11.82
CA ALA A 66 6.84 8.16 12.74
C ALA A 66 7.44 9.25 13.62
N GLU A 67 8.67 9.07 14.09
CA GLU A 67 9.40 10.12 14.82
C GLU A 67 9.56 11.40 13.98
N LEU A 68 9.88 11.26 12.68
CA LEU A 68 9.95 12.42 11.78
C LEU A 68 8.58 13.07 11.55
N VAL A 69 7.51 12.27 11.41
CA VAL A 69 6.14 12.80 11.31
C VAL A 69 5.78 13.58 12.56
N ASP A 70 6.05 13.03 13.73
CA ASP A 70 5.69 13.65 15.01
C ASP A 70 6.45 14.96 15.22
N ASP A 71 7.77 14.96 14.97
CA ASP A 71 8.63 16.14 15.03
C ASP A 71 8.19 17.22 14.02
N TYR A 72 7.86 16.82 12.79
CA TYR A 72 7.34 17.73 11.77
C TYR A 72 6.00 18.34 12.19
N VAL A 73 5.06 17.52 12.67
CA VAL A 73 3.74 17.98 13.13
C VAL A 73 3.88 18.96 14.29
N GLU A 74 4.70 18.62 15.29
CA GLU A 74 4.93 19.49 16.44
C GLU A 74 5.46 20.87 16.02
N LYS A 75 6.54 20.89 15.23
CA LYS A 75 7.17 22.12 14.77
C LYS A 75 6.25 22.95 13.89
N THR A 76 5.57 22.31 12.94
CA THR A 76 4.62 23.01 12.05
C THR A 76 3.41 23.54 12.78
N VAL A 77 2.90 22.86 13.81
CA VAL A 77 1.86 23.38 14.69
C VAL A 77 2.36 24.62 15.44
N ALA A 78 3.58 24.60 15.97
CA ALA A 78 4.17 25.78 16.63
C ALA A 78 4.31 26.97 15.67
N LEU A 79 4.81 26.75 14.45
CA LEU A 79 4.97 27.77 13.42
C LEU A 79 3.62 28.30 12.91
N SER A 80 2.60 27.45 12.81
CA SER A 80 1.26 27.86 12.36
C SER A 80 0.54 28.81 13.31
N LYS A 81 0.99 28.92 14.57
CA LYS A 81 0.45 29.88 15.55
C LYS A 81 1.02 31.28 15.35
N GLN A 82 2.10 31.43 14.59
CA GLN A 82 2.70 32.71 14.31
C GLN A 82 1.86 33.45 13.25
N PRO A 83 1.66 34.76 13.39
CA PRO A 83 0.89 35.54 12.42
C PRO A 83 1.63 35.72 11.09
N GLU A 84 2.96 35.61 11.12
CA GLU A 84 3.83 35.76 9.96
C GLU A 84 3.89 34.47 9.15
N LYS A 85 4.18 34.64 7.86
CA LYS A 85 4.52 33.52 6.99
C LYS A 85 5.92 33.04 7.33
N TRP A 86 6.13 31.74 7.27
CA TRP A 86 7.45 31.16 7.44
C TRP A 86 7.86 30.42 6.18
N PHE A 87 9.16 30.50 5.88
CA PHE A 87 9.77 29.82 4.76
C PHE A 87 10.59 28.65 5.25
N ARG A 88 10.62 27.62 4.42
CA ARG A 88 11.33 26.39 4.76
C ARG A 88 12.84 26.60 4.91
N TYR A 89 13.44 27.41 4.04
CA TYR A 89 14.88 27.73 4.09
C TYR A 89 15.27 28.45 5.38
N ASP A 90 14.39 29.27 5.93
CA ASP A 90 14.64 30.02 7.17
C ASP A 90 14.40 29.18 8.43
N THR A 91 13.90 27.95 8.26
CA THR A 91 13.51 27.08 9.37
C THR A 91 14.27 25.74 9.32
N PRO A 92 15.60 25.75 9.55
CA PRO A 92 16.46 24.55 9.38
C PRO A 92 16.13 23.42 10.36
N THR A 93 15.24 23.65 11.32
CA THR A 93 14.79 22.64 12.28
C THR A 93 13.64 21.80 11.76
N VAL A 94 12.97 22.18 10.66
CA VAL A 94 11.89 21.40 10.07
C VAL A 94 12.45 20.44 9.03
N PHE A 95 12.53 19.16 9.39
CA PHE A 95 13.11 18.13 8.53
C PHE A 95 12.06 17.45 7.64
N ASP A 96 12.48 16.96 6.48
CA ASP A 96 11.64 16.13 5.62
C ASP A 96 11.33 14.78 6.23
N VAL A 97 10.06 14.39 6.12
CA VAL A 97 9.62 13.06 6.49
C VAL A 97 9.94 12.09 5.34
N PHE A 98 11.12 11.49 5.43
CA PHE A 98 11.63 10.53 4.46
C PHE A 98 11.90 9.17 5.11
N GLU A 99 11.75 8.08 4.36
CA GLU A 99 12.11 6.73 4.82
C GLU A 99 12.80 5.98 3.68
N THR A 100 14.12 5.87 3.81
CA THR A 100 15.06 5.33 2.82
C THR A 100 14.72 3.92 2.38
N SER A 101 14.19 3.09 3.27
CA SER A 101 13.99 1.67 2.94
C SER A 101 12.86 1.44 1.93
N TYR A 102 11.91 2.39 1.79
CA TYR A 102 10.94 2.38 0.70
C TYR A 102 11.58 2.55 -0.68
N HIS A 103 12.79 3.10 -0.72
CA HIS A 103 13.60 3.33 -1.93
C HIS A 103 14.84 2.45 -1.98
N SER A 104 14.94 1.42 -1.13
CA SER A 104 16.11 0.54 -1.02
C SER A 104 16.51 -0.06 -2.38
N THR A 105 15.56 -0.52 -3.18
CA THR A 105 15.86 -1.06 -4.52
C THR A 105 16.56 -0.04 -5.41
N THR A 106 16.12 1.22 -5.41
CA THR A 106 16.72 2.29 -6.21
C THR A 106 18.08 2.71 -5.65
N LEU A 107 18.18 2.86 -4.32
CA LEU A 107 19.41 3.27 -3.64
C LEU A 107 20.51 2.20 -3.66
N MET A 108 20.16 0.94 -3.94
CA MET A 108 21.12 -0.16 -4.11
C MET A 108 21.56 -0.36 -5.57
N LEU A 109 21.03 0.39 -6.54
CA LEU A 109 21.50 0.33 -7.92
C LEU A 109 22.89 0.97 -8.04
N LYS A 110 23.70 0.50 -9.01
CA LYS A 110 24.99 1.11 -9.35
C LYS A 110 24.82 2.11 -10.50
N PRO A 111 25.50 3.27 -10.48
CA PRO A 111 26.36 3.75 -9.38
C PRO A 111 25.56 4.14 -8.13
N ASP A 112 26.15 3.93 -6.94
CA ASP A 112 25.53 4.30 -5.65
C ASP A 112 25.69 5.80 -5.42
N LEU A 113 24.57 6.53 -5.54
CA LEU A 113 24.48 7.97 -5.33
C LEU A 113 23.97 8.34 -3.93
N SER A 114 23.81 7.38 -3.02
CA SER A 114 23.32 7.63 -1.66
C SER A 114 24.19 8.61 -0.89
N GLN A 115 25.50 8.62 -1.17
CA GLN A 115 26.46 9.58 -0.63
C GLN A 115 26.14 11.05 -0.94
N LEU A 116 25.50 11.34 -2.09
CA LEU A 116 25.12 12.70 -2.47
C LEU A 116 23.92 13.20 -1.69
N ILE A 117 23.11 12.28 -1.14
CA ILE A 117 21.89 12.60 -0.42
C ILE A 117 22.12 12.58 1.10
N PHE A 118 22.84 11.57 1.59
CA PHE A 118 22.99 11.27 3.02
C PHE A 118 24.41 11.53 3.55
N GLY A 119 25.34 11.92 2.67
CA GLY A 119 26.74 12.13 3.00
C GLY A 119 27.58 10.85 2.96
N SER A 120 28.90 11.01 3.09
CA SER A 120 29.87 9.93 2.96
C SER A 120 29.81 8.90 4.09
N GLN A 121 29.30 9.27 5.27
CA GLN A 121 29.28 8.41 6.46
C GLN A 121 28.22 7.30 6.41
N THR A 122 27.26 7.38 5.48
CA THR A 122 26.08 6.49 5.47
C THR A 122 26.15 5.38 4.42
N SER A 123 27.14 5.37 3.52
CA SER A 123 27.21 4.34 2.48
C SER A 123 27.87 3.06 3.01
N PRO A 124 27.14 1.93 3.13
CA PRO A 124 27.70 0.67 3.59
C PRO A 124 28.68 0.05 2.59
N ALA A 125 28.70 0.53 1.34
CA ALA A 125 29.46 -0.07 0.24
C ALA A 125 30.90 0.47 0.11
N ARG A 126 31.26 1.54 0.82
CA ARG A 126 32.42 2.37 0.46
C ARG A 126 33.69 2.16 1.26
N ALA A 127 33.76 1.16 2.13
CA ALA A 127 34.95 0.94 2.92
C ALA A 127 36.20 0.59 2.08
N ASN A 128 36.06 0.06 0.85
CA ASN A 128 37.20 -0.49 0.08
C ASN A 128 37.27 -0.16 -1.43
N ASP A 129 36.25 0.41 -2.06
CA ASP A 129 36.29 0.73 -3.49
C ASP A 129 36.88 2.13 -3.68
N SER A 130 38.01 2.21 -4.40
CA SER A 130 38.62 3.48 -4.79
C SER A 130 37.58 4.33 -5.49
N ILE A 131 37.35 5.53 -4.96
CA ILE A 131 36.44 6.55 -5.46
C ILE A 131 36.88 6.92 -6.88
N LEU A 132 36.44 6.15 -7.88
CA LEU A 132 36.25 6.69 -9.22
C LEU A 132 35.13 7.70 -9.02
N SER A 133 35.52 8.98 -8.99
CA SER A 133 34.59 10.08 -8.88
C SER A 133 33.61 9.94 -10.04
N ASP A 134 32.35 9.64 -9.73
CA ASP A 134 31.34 9.59 -10.77
C ASP A 134 31.08 11.04 -11.23
N PRO A 135 30.83 11.27 -12.54
CA PRO A 135 30.69 12.63 -13.07
C PRO A 135 29.60 13.47 -12.38
N LEU A 136 28.62 12.81 -11.74
CA LEU A 136 27.58 13.51 -10.99
C LEU A 136 28.11 14.01 -9.65
N THR A 137 28.89 13.20 -8.92
CA THR A 137 29.58 13.67 -7.72
C THR A 137 30.52 14.84 -8.02
N GLU A 138 31.29 14.76 -9.12
CA GLU A 138 32.17 15.86 -9.56
C GLU A 138 31.36 17.14 -9.80
N TYR A 139 30.25 17.05 -10.53
CA TYR A 139 29.37 18.19 -10.79
C TYR A 139 28.83 18.83 -9.50
N PHE A 140 28.34 18.02 -8.54
CA PHE A 140 27.84 18.55 -7.27
C PHE A 140 28.95 19.19 -6.42
N GLU A 141 30.18 18.70 -6.52
CA GLU A 141 31.35 19.29 -5.85
C GLU A 141 31.74 20.62 -6.50
N GLU A 142 31.82 20.68 -7.83
CA GLU A 142 32.15 21.88 -8.61
C GLU A 142 31.13 23.00 -8.40
N GLU A 143 29.84 22.66 -8.31
CA GLU A 143 28.76 23.61 -8.04
C GLU A 143 28.61 23.96 -6.55
N GLY A 144 29.43 23.36 -5.66
CA GLY A 144 29.37 23.59 -4.22
C GLY A 144 28.10 23.05 -3.54
N LEU A 145 27.33 22.21 -4.22
CA LEU A 145 26.03 21.69 -3.78
C LEU A 145 26.14 20.59 -2.72
N LEU A 146 27.34 20.01 -2.52
CA LEU A 146 27.56 18.96 -1.52
C LEU A 146 27.35 19.44 -0.07
N ASN A 147 27.46 20.75 0.18
CA ASN A 147 27.31 21.34 1.51
C ASN A 147 25.96 22.06 1.67
N GLU A 148 25.09 22.03 0.66
CA GLU A 148 23.77 22.64 0.74
C GLU A 148 22.85 21.87 1.70
N PRO A 149 21.96 22.57 2.43
CA PRO A 149 21.05 21.94 3.37
C PRO A 149 20.05 21.03 2.62
N THR A 150 20.10 19.73 2.90
CA THR A 150 19.20 18.73 2.30
C THR A 150 17.84 18.65 3.01
N PHE A 151 17.64 19.41 4.10
CA PHE A 151 16.52 19.29 5.04
C PHE A 151 16.26 17.88 5.57
N LEU A 152 17.19 16.95 5.36
CA LEU A 152 17.16 15.63 5.95
C LEU A 152 17.77 15.70 7.34
N ARG A 153 17.23 14.93 8.29
CA ARG A 153 17.76 14.91 9.65
C ARG A 153 19.11 14.17 9.69
N PRO A 154 20.22 14.81 10.09
CA PRO A 154 21.52 14.15 10.13
C PRO A 154 21.52 12.93 11.04
N ASN A 155 22.20 11.85 10.64
CA ASN A 155 22.33 10.58 11.37
C ASN A 155 21.02 9.82 11.67
N HIS A 156 19.85 10.38 11.39
CA HIS A 156 18.55 9.75 11.65
C HIS A 156 18.32 8.50 10.81
N TYR A 157 18.93 8.46 9.63
CA TYR A 157 18.77 7.38 8.66
C TYR A 157 19.80 6.26 8.83
N LEU A 158 20.49 6.14 9.95
CA LEU A 158 21.43 5.04 10.22
C LEU A 158 20.74 3.94 11.06
N PRO A 159 20.78 2.66 10.64
CA PRO A 159 21.32 2.14 9.37
C PRO A 159 20.48 2.60 8.16
N LEU A 160 21.13 2.72 6.98
CA LEU A 160 20.47 3.27 5.78
C LEU A 160 19.19 2.53 5.42
N PHE A 161 19.11 1.22 5.66
CA PHE A 161 17.89 0.45 5.48
C PHE A 161 17.54 -0.25 6.79
N LEU A 162 16.28 -0.17 7.20
CA LEU A 162 15.80 -0.94 8.34
C LEU A 162 15.72 -2.41 7.98
N GLU A 163 15.80 -3.26 8.99
CA GLU A 163 15.57 -4.68 8.79
C GLU A 163 14.13 -4.96 8.39
N GLN A 164 13.92 -6.06 7.67
CA GLN A 164 12.59 -6.41 7.20
C GLN A 164 11.61 -6.75 8.35
N SER A 165 12.15 -7.15 9.50
CA SER A 165 11.42 -7.36 10.76
C SER A 165 10.78 -6.07 11.26
N GLU A 166 11.51 -4.94 11.19
CA GLU A 166 11.04 -3.63 11.63
C GLU A 166 9.90 -3.10 10.75
N PHE A 167 9.98 -3.32 9.43
CA PHE A 167 8.91 -2.98 8.48
C PHE A 167 7.65 -3.83 8.60
N LYS A 168 7.79 -5.02 9.17
CA LYS A 168 6.70 -6.00 9.27
C LYS A 168 6.12 -6.07 10.68
N SER A 169 6.66 -5.30 11.62
CA SER A 169 6.20 -5.30 13.00
C SER A 169 4.71 -4.94 13.07
N LEU A 170 3.96 -5.68 13.86
CA LEU A 170 2.56 -5.35 14.13
C LEU A 170 2.42 -4.07 14.92
N ALA A 171 3.42 -3.84 15.78
CA ALA A 171 3.56 -2.67 16.63
C ALA A 171 3.97 -1.41 15.86
N LEU A 172 3.89 -1.43 14.52
CA LEU A 172 4.14 -0.23 13.74
C LEU A 172 3.14 0.88 14.14
N PRO A 173 3.66 2.09 14.45
CA PRO A 173 2.82 3.21 14.80
C PRO A 173 1.87 3.59 13.66
N HIS A 174 0.65 3.96 14.03
CA HIS A 174 -0.32 4.53 13.12
C HIS A 174 -0.28 6.06 13.19
N ARG A 175 -0.15 6.71 12.04
CA ARG A 175 -0.26 8.17 11.91
C ARG A 175 -1.43 8.57 11.04
N HIS A 176 -1.97 9.74 11.34
CA HIS A 176 -3.10 10.31 10.61
C HIS A 176 -2.66 10.71 9.19
N ILE A 177 -3.57 10.52 8.24
CA ILE A 177 -3.37 10.98 6.87
C ILE A 177 -4.19 12.26 6.64
N TYR A 178 -3.54 13.26 6.08
CA TYR A 178 -4.13 14.51 5.68
C TYR A 178 -4.54 14.46 4.21
N THR A 179 -5.59 15.18 3.87
CA THR A 179 -6.13 15.25 2.51
C THR A 179 -6.28 16.70 2.11
N TYR A 180 -5.85 17.05 0.91
CA TYR A 180 -5.91 18.41 0.40
C TYR A 180 -6.57 18.45 -0.97
N ARG A 181 -7.25 19.57 -1.20
CA ARG A 181 -7.75 20.00 -2.50
C ARG A 181 -6.72 20.92 -3.13
N HIS A 182 -6.39 20.62 -4.38
CA HIS A 182 -5.59 21.44 -5.29
C HIS A 182 -6.18 21.26 -6.71
N VAL A 183 -5.37 21.42 -7.76
CA VAL A 183 -5.70 20.93 -9.13
C VAL A 183 -6.08 19.45 -9.14
N LYS A 184 -5.42 18.65 -8.28
CA LYS A 184 -5.75 17.25 -8.00
C LYS A 184 -5.90 17.04 -6.50
N GLN A 185 -6.53 15.94 -6.11
CA GLN A 185 -6.56 15.52 -4.72
C GLN A 185 -5.18 15.02 -4.28
N ILE A 186 -4.72 15.49 -3.12
CA ILE A 186 -3.44 15.10 -2.53
C ILE A 186 -3.72 14.41 -1.19
N TRP A 187 -2.99 13.32 -0.92
CA TRP A 187 -2.98 12.63 0.37
C TRP A 187 -1.56 12.69 0.92
N SER A 188 -1.41 13.10 2.18
CA SER A 188 -0.11 13.27 2.83
C SER A 188 -0.09 12.69 4.24
N ILE A 189 1.07 12.24 4.70
CA ILE A 189 1.32 11.86 6.09
C ILE A 189 1.64 13.07 6.99
N THR A 190 1.89 14.24 6.39
CA THR A 190 2.20 15.49 7.09
C THR A 190 1.12 16.56 6.85
N PRO A 191 0.91 17.46 7.83
CA PRO A 191 0.10 18.65 7.65
C PRO A 191 0.76 19.63 6.67
N ALA A 192 -0.03 20.49 6.02
CA ALA A 192 0.44 21.60 5.19
C ALA A 192 -0.10 22.90 5.82
N PRO A 193 0.68 23.58 6.67
CA PRO A 193 0.24 24.82 7.31
C PRO A 193 -0.04 25.93 6.29
N VAL A 194 -1.11 26.68 6.52
CA VAL A 194 -1.55 27.78 5.63
C VAL A 194 -0.55 28.93 5.54
N ASN A 195 0.28 29.13 6.56
CA ASN A 195 1.32 30.16 6.59
C ASN A 195 2.70 29.64 6.15
N SER A 196 2.80 28.40 5.67
CA SER A 196 4.03 27.85 5.10
C SER A 196 4.17 28.23 3.63
N GLN A 197 5.32 28.76 3.23
CA GLN A 197 5.63 29.03 1.83
C GLN A 197 6.91 28.34 1.37
N GLY A 198 6.88 27.82 0.15
CA GLY A 198 8.02 27.13 -0.46
C GLY A 198 9.06 28.08 -1.05
N VAL A 199 8.61 29.13 -1.74
CA VAL A 199 9.46 30.16 -2.38
C VAL A 199 8.73 31.49 -2.32
N GLU A 200 9.47 32.58 -2.10
CA GLU A 200 8.95 33.94 -1.94
C GLU A 200 8.31 34.52 -3.22
N SER A 201 8.66 33.99 -4.41
CA SER A 201 8.42 34.65 -5.70
C SER A 201 7.30 34.09 -6.59
N VAL A 202 6.49 33.12 -6.12
CA VAL A 202 5.46 32.51 -6.98
C VAL A 202 4.08 33.02 -6.60
N GLU A 203 3.64 34.08 -7.26
CA GLU A 203 2.29 34.67 -7.10
C GLU A 203 1.15 33.71 -7.49
N ASP A 204 1.45 32.59 -8.18
CA ASP A 204 0.48 31.66 -8.76
C ASP A 204 0.45 30.25 -8.14
N SER A 205 1.03 30.03 -6.94
CA SER A 205 0.89 28.71 -6.31
C SER A 205 -0.56 28.51 -5.85
N ALA A 206 -1.30 27.63 -6.53
CA ALA A 206 -2.66 27.31 -6.14
C ALA A 206 -2.69 26.82 -4.68
N GLU A 207 -3.62 27.37 -3.90
CA GLU A 207 -3.71 27.14 -2.46
C GLU A 207 -4.12 25.68 -2.17
N LEU A 208 -3.42 25.05 -1.21
CA LEU A 208 -3.80 23.73 -0.70
C LEU A 208 -4.90 23.90 0.36
N THR A 209 -6.14 23.55 0.01
CA THR A 209 -7.24 23.59 0.98
C THR A 209 -7.39 22.23 1.67
N PRO A 210 -7.32 22.14 3.02
CA PRO A 210 -7.52 20.89 3.72
C PRO A 210 -8.96 20.38 3.54
N ILE A 211 -9.11 19.09 3.25
CA ILE A 211 -10.41 18.41 3.19
C ILE A 211 -10.61 17.67 4.52
N VAL A 212 -11.63 18.05 5.26
CA VAL A 212 -11.92 17.54 6.61
C VAL A 212 -13.37 17.04 6.75
N GLY A 213 -13.74 16.54 7.93
CA GLY A 213 -15.12 16.18 8.26
C GLY A 213 -15.71 15.08 7.37
N ASP A 214 -17.01 15.20 7.08
CA ASP A 214 -17.75 14.17 6.33
C ASP A 214 -17.34 14.11 4.85
N GLU A 215 -16.86 15.22 4.29
CA GLU A 215 -16.31 15.22 2.95
C GLU A 215 -15.11 14.27 2.87
N ARG A 216 -14.13 14.42 3.78
CA ARG A 216 -12.99 13.50 3.85
C ARG A 216 -13.42 12.06 4.09
N LYS A 217 -14.38 11.82 5.00
CA LYS A 217 -14.88 10.46 5.28
C LYS A 217 -15.44 9.79 4.02
N ARG A 218 -16.16 10.52 3.17
CA ARG A 218 -16.69 10.00 1.90
C ARG A 218 -15.60 9.65 0.88
N MET A 219 -14.42 10.25 1.01
CA MET A 219 -13.26 10.00 0.14
C MET A 219 -12.40 8.81 0.60
N LEU A 220 -12.64 8.27 1.80
CA LEU A 220 -11.89 7.11 2.28
C LEU A 220 -12.20 5.88 1.43
N PHE A 221 -11.18 5.09 1.14
CA PHE A 221 -11.29 3.86 0.37
C PHE A 221 -12.33 2.91 0.96
N SER A 222 -12.36 2.79 2.30
CA SER A 222 -13.34 1.99 3.02
C SER A 222 -14.76 2.49 2.83
N TYR A 223 -14.98 3.80 2.75
CA TYR A 223 -16.31 4.37 2.50
C TYR A 223 -16.74 4.10 1.07
N ILE A 224 -15.86 4.34 0.09
CA ILE A 224 -16.12 4.10 -1.34
C ILE A 224 -16.54 2.64 -1.55
N VAL A 225 -15.72 1.69 -1.07
CA VAL A 225 -16.00 0.25 -1.23
C VAL A 225 -17.29 -0.19 -0.53
N LYS A 226 -17.67 0.45 0.59
CA LYS A 226 -18.85 0.05 1.37
C LYS A 226 -20.16 0.71 0.93
N ASN A 227 -20.11 1.95 0.43
CA ASN A 227 -21.32 2.78 0.32
C ASN A 227 -21.65 3.20 -1.10
N THR A 228 -20.70 3.24 -2.03
CA THR A 228 -20.97 3.80 -3.36
C THR A 228 -21.13 2.73 -4.44
N ASN A 229 -20.86 1.45 -4.11
CA ASN A 229 -20.64 0.37 -5.08
C ASN A 229 -19.62 0.73 -6.19
N MET A 230 -18.96 1.89 -6.10
CA MET A 230 -18.00 2.32 -7.08
C MET A 230 -16.77 1.44 -6.99
N VAL A 231 -16.21 1.17 -8.16
CA VAL A 231 -15.00 0.39 -8.32
C VAL A 231 -13.85 1.26 -7.84
N ALA A 232 -13.28 0.93 -6.69
CA ALA A 232 -11.99 1.47 -6.32
C ALA A 232 -10.95 0.73 -7.15
N ILE A 233 -10.71 1.20 -8.38
CA ILE A 233 -9.84 0.57 -9.39
C ILE A 233 -8.48 0.26 -8.76
N GLY A 234 -8.29 -0.98 -8.34
CA GLY A 234 -7.04 -1.53 -7.84
C GLY A 234 -6.29 -2.30 -8.93
N PRO A 235 -5.02 -2.65 -8.72
CA PRO A 235 -4.24 -3.53 -9.60
C PRO A 235 -4.93 -4.85 -9.92
N LEU A 236 -5.81 -5.36 -9.06
CA LEU A 236 -6.63 -6.55 -9.35
C LEU A 236 -7.59 -6.33 -10.52
N GLU A 237 -8.04 -5.10 -10.74
CA GLU A 237 -8.88 -4.69 -11.86
C GLU A 237 -8.02 -4.19 -13.04
N TYR A 238 -6.83 -3.61 -12.79
CA TYR A 238 -5.91 -3.14 -13.84
C TYR A 238 -5.10 -4.27 -14.51
N SER A 239 -4.72 -5.30 -13.75
CA SER A 239 -4.02 -6.50 -14.26
C SER A 239 -4.99 -7.63 -14.63
N GLY A 240 -6.29 -7.29 -14.83
CA GLY A 240 -7.50 -8.12 -14.95
C GLY A 240 -7.48 -9.27 -15.97
N THR A 241 -6.50 -10.16 -15.85
CA THR A 241 -6.54 -11.52 -16.39
C THR A 241 -6.64 -12.45 -15.20
N GLY A 242 -7.83 -12.44 -14.58
CA GLY A 242 -8.18 -13.48 -13.65
C GLY A 242 -8.39 -14.78 -14.40
N HIS A 243 -7.94 -15.90 -13.85
CA HIS A 243 -8.23 -17.21 -14.42
C HIS A 243 -8.97 -18.09 -13.42
N ARG A 244 -9.57 -19.16 -13.95
CA ARG A 244 -10.43 -20.07 -13.21
C ARG A 244 -9.59 -21.24 -12.73
N VAL A 245 -9.56 -21.47 -11.42
CA VAL A 245 -8.96 -22.66 -10.82
C VAL A 245 -10.08 -23.55 -10.28
N SER A 246 -10.15 -24.79 -10.79
CA SER A 246 -11.13 -25.78 -10.33
C SER A 246 -10.64 -26.48 -9.06
N ILE A 247 -11.37 -26.30 -7.95
CA ILE A 247 -11.13 -26.91 -6.65
C ILE A 247 -12.24 -27.92 -6.39
N GLY A 248 -12.01 -29.18 -6.78
CA GLY A 248 -13.04 -30.23 -6.70
C GLY A 248 -14.20 -29.92 -7.63
N ARG A 249 -15.39 -29.67 -7.08
CA ARG A 249 -16.60 -29.28 -7.83
C ARG A 249 -16.81 -27.76 -7.90
N THR A 250 -15.96 -26.98 -7.24
CA THR A 250 -16.09 -25.52 -7.16
C THR A 250 -15.05 -24.86 -8.06
N THR A 251 -15.44 -23.81 -8.76
CA THR A 251 -14.51 -22.99 -9.52
C THR A 251 -14.24 -21.72 -8.74
N VAL A 252 -12.97 -21.45 -8.45
CA VAL A 252 -12.53 -20.22 -7.79
C VAL A 252 -11.83 -19.35 -8.81
N ALA A 253 -12.11 -18.05 -8.74
CA ALA A 253 -11.50 -17.06 -9.59
C ALA A 253 -10.26 -16.51 -8.88
N VAL A 254 -9.11 -16.55 -9.55
CA VAL A 254 -7.83 -16.11 -8.97
C VAL A 254 -7.18 -15.03 -9.83
N PRO A 255 -6.54 -14.03 -9.23
CA PRO A 255 -6.01 -12.87 -9.94
C PRO A 255 -4.68 -13.13 -10.65
N CYS A 256 -3.97 -14.19 -10.27
CA CYS A 256 -2.70 -14.56 -10.87
C CYS A 256 -2.41 -16.06 -10.68
N TYR A 257 -1.52 -16.61 -11.51
CA TYR A 257 -1.08 -17.99 -11.39
C TYR A 257 -0.35 -18.22 -10.07
N GLY A 258 -0.73 -19.29 -9.37
CA GLY A 258 -0.17 -19.59 -8.05
C GLY A 258 -0.66 -18.64 -6.96
N ASP A 259 -1.86 -18.06 -7.09
CA ASP A 259 -2.42 -17.16 -6.08
C ASP A 259 -2.25 -17.74 -4.65
N PRO A 260 -1.57 -17.01 -3.73
CA PRO A 260 -1.36 -17.47 -2.36
C PRO A 260 -2.66 -17.64 -1.57
N SER A 261 -3.79 -17.09 -2.04
CA SER A 261 -5.11 -17.31 -1.45
C SER A 261 -5.66 -18.73 -1.64
N LEU A 262 -5.20 -19.45 -2.67
CA LEU A 262 -5.56 -20.85 -2.89
C LEU A 262 -4.97 -21.76 -1.80
N PRO A 263 -5.49 -22.99 -1.59
CA PRO A 263 -4.75 -24.02 -0.85
C PRO A 263 -3.49 -24.47 -1.61
N GLU A 264 -2.49 -24.98 -0.90
CA GLU A 264 -1.14 -25.26 -1.44
C GLU A 264 -1.13 -26.16 -2.66
N PHE A 265 -1.81 -27.28 -2.55
CA PHE A 265 -1.98 -28.21 -3.64
C PHE A 265 -2.53 -27.54 -4.92
N TYR A 266 -3.51 -26.65 -4.78
CA TYR A 266 -4.15 -26.00 -5.94
C TYR A 266 -3.29 -24.89 -6.53
N ALA A 267 -2.58 -24.10 -5.72
CA ALA A 267 -1.63 -23.10 -6.21
C ALA A 267 -0.47 -23.75 -6.98
N GLU A 268 0.06 -24.87 -6.47
CA GLU A 268 1.11 -25.62 -7.16
C GLU A 268 0.62 -26.21 -8.48
N ARG A 269 -0.56 -26.84 -8.46
CA ARG A 269 -1.16 -27.41 -9.67
C ARG A 269 -1.43 -26.33 -10.72
N ASP A 270 -1.85 -25.15 -10.28
CA ASP A 270 -2.11 -24.00 -11.12
C ASP A 270 -0.82 -23.49 -11.80
N LEU A 271 0.26 -23.28 -11.02
CA LEU A 271 1.57 -22.92 -11.57
C LEU A 271 2.10 -23.97 -12.55
N LYS A 272 1.97 -25.26 -12.21
CA LYS A 272 2.36 -26.36 -13.10
C LYS A 272 1.60 -26.32 -14.42
N SER A 273 0.30 -26.00 -14.39
CA SER A 273 -0.53 -25.95 -15.60
C SER A 273 -0.10 -24.85 -16.59
N ARG A 274 0.49 -23.76 -16.10
CA ARG A 274 1.05 -22.68 -16.92
C ARG A 274 2.40 -23.05 -17.55
N LEU A 275 3.25 -23.72 -16.79
CA LEU A 275 4.61 -24.07 -17.22
C LEU A 275 4.64 -25.29 -18.13
N LEU A 276 3.63 -26.16 -18.05
CA LEU A 276 3.47 -27.28 -18.97
C LEU A 276 2.90 -26.76 -20.29
N PRO A 277 3.52 -27.07 -21.44
CA PRO A 277 2.90 -26.80 -22.73
C PRO A 277 1.55 -27.50 -22.81
N ALA A 278 0.57 -26.83 -23.42
CA ALA A 278 -0.74 -27.42 -23.64
C ALA A 278 -0.57 -28.72 -24.41
N ALA A 279 -0.93 -29.85 -23.80
CA ALA A 279 -0.91 -31.13 -24.50
C ALA A 279 -1.92 -31.05 -25.65
N THR A 280 -1.45 -31.24 -26.87
CA THR A 280 -2.30 -31.53 -28.02
C THR A 280 -3.05 -32.83 -27.73
N ASN A 281 -4.33 -32.88 -28.11
CA ASN A 281 -5.21 -34.01 -27.80
C ASN A 281 -4.58 -35.33 -28.26
N GLY A 282 -4.28 -36.22 -27.29
CA GLY A 282 -3.74 -37.55 -27.54
C GLY A 282 -2.28 -37.75 -27.15
N GLU A 283 -1.50 -36.68 -26.94
CA GLU A 283 -0.11 -36.81 -26.52
C GLU A 283 0.04 -36.91 -25.00
N ARG A 284 0.91 -37.83 -24.56
CA ARG A 284 1.27 -37.97 -23.15
C ARG A 284 1.93 -36.66 -22.70
N ARG A 285 1.41 -36.02 -21.64
CA ARG A 285 2.00 -34.81 -21.07
C ARG A 285 3.48 -35.06 -20.78
N GLN A 286 4.35 -34.35 -21.51
CA GLN A 286 5.78 -34.38 -21.26
C GLN A 286 6.06 -33.82 -19.86
N SER A 287 7.01 -34.44 -19.14
CA SER A 287 7.49 -33.90 -17.88
C SER A 287 8.17 -32.55 -18.12
N LEU A 288 8.06 -31.63 -17.14
CA LEU A 288 8.84 -30.39 -17.16
C LEU A 288 10.33 -30.70 -17.34
N GLY A 289 10.99 -30.02 -18.28
CA GLY A 289 12.45 -29.99 -18.35
C GLY A 289 13.05 -29.35 -17.10
N ASP A 290 14.35 -29.51 -16.88
CA ASP A 290 14.99 -29.08 -15.64
C ASP A 290 14.91 -27.56 -15.42
N SER A 291 14.97 -26.77 -16.50
CA SER A 291 14.70 -25.32 -16.46
C SER A 291 13.28 -25.01 -15.95
N GLY A 292 12.26 -25.73 -16.45
CA GLY A 292 10.88 -25.56 -16.01
C GLY A 292 10.65 -26.00 -14.56
N LYS A 293 11.35 -27.05 -14.10
CA LYS A 293 11.35 -27.46 -12.68
C LYS A 293 11.99 -26.40 -11.79
N ALA A 294 13.09 -25.79 -12.22
CA ALA A 294 13.77 -24.73 -11.48
C ALA A 294 12.88 -23.49 -11.34
N GLU A 295 12.23 -23.05 -12.42
CA GLU A 295 11.29 -21.93 -12.40
C GLU A 295 10.06 -22.24 -11.54
N LEU A 296 9.50 -23.44 -11.64
CA LEU A 296 8.39 -23.86 -10.77
C LEU A 296 8.79 -23.80 -9.29
N LYS A 297 9.98 -24.29 -8.93
CA LYS A 297 10.49 -24.26 -7.56
C LYS A 297 10.64 -22.83 -7.06
N LYS A 298 11.15 -21.92 -7.91
CA LYS A 298 11.27 -20.49 -7.61
C LYS A 298 9.91 -19.83 -7.37
N GLN A 299 8.92 -20.10 -8.24
CA GLN A 299 7.55 -19.59 -8.10
C GLN A 299 6.87 -20.12 -6.83
N LEU A 300 7.01 -21.42 -6.54
CA LEU A 300 6.45 -22.02 -5.32
C LEU A 300 7.04 -21.43 -4.05
N ALA A 301 8.35 -21.17 -4.03
CA ALA A 301 9.00 -20.50 -2.91
C ALA A 301 8.45 -19.09 -2.67
N LEU A 302 8.12 -18.36 -3.75
CA LEU A 302 7.48 -17.04 -3.64
C LEU A 302 6.06 -17.14 -3.08
N VAL A 303 5.27 -18.12 -3.54
CA VAL A 303 3.90 -18.36 -3.06
C VAL A 303 3.89 -18.76 -1.58
N SER A 304 4.78 -19.67 -1.17
CA SER A 304 4.87 -20.12 0.22
C SER A 304 5.31 -18.97 1.14
N ALA A 305 6.31 -18.17 0.75
CA ALA A 305 6.73 -16.98 1.48
C ALA A 305 5.56 -15.98 1.66
N THR A 306 4.75 -15.79 0.61
CA THR A 306 3.59 -14.88 0.65
C THR A 306 2.48 -15.41 1.57
N ARG A 307 2.27 -16.73 1.64
CA ARG A 307 1.31 -17.32 2.59
C ARG A 307 1.75 -17.26 4.03
N SER A 308 3.01 -17.56 4.31
CA SER A 308 3.56 -17.43 5.66
C SER A 308 3.38 -16.00 6.15
N ARG A 309 3.58 -15.00 5.26
CA ARG A 309 3.27 -13.60 5.53
C ARG A 309 1.79 -13.36 5.85
N LYS A 310 0.86 -13.97 5.09
CA LYS A 310 -0.58 -13.82 5.33
C LYS A 310 -1.03 -14.46 6.65
N ARG A 311 -0.53 -15.65 6.98
CA ARG A 311 -0.87 -16.35 8.23
C ARG A 311 -0.40 -15.57 9.45
N ALA A 312 0.84 -15.06 9.44
CA ALA A 312 1.34 -14.18 10.50
C ALA A 312 0.36 -13.01 10.71
N LEU A 313 0.01 -12.29 9.64
CA LEU A 313 -0.94 -11.17 9.71
C LEU A 313 -2.37 -11.54 10.19
N GLU A 314 -2.80 -12.80 10.07
CA GLU A 314 -4.11 -13.26 10.53
C GLU A 314 -4.07 -13.68 12.01
N GLU A 315 -3.06 -14.45 12.43
CA GLU A 315 -2.83 -14.80 13.84
C GLU A 315 -2.70 -13.55 14.72
N ASP A 316 -2.07 -12.52 14.17
CA ASP A 316 -1.87 -11.25 14.85
C ASP A 316 -3.15 -10.43 15.02
N LYS A 317 -4.09 -10.54 14.07
CA LYS A 317 -5.43 -9.93 14.20
C LYS A 317 -6.29 -10.65 15.23
N GLU A 318 -6.15 -11.96 15.38
CA GLU A 318 -6.85 -12.72 16.42
C GLU A 318 -6.34 -12.33 17.81
N ASN A 319 -5.05 -11.97 17.94
CA ASN A 319 -4.46 -11.48 19.18
C ASN A 319 -4.82 -10.02 19.51
N GLU A 320 -4.97 -9.12 18.52
CA GLU A 320 -5.37 -7.73 18.75
C GLU A 320 -6.85 -7.55 19.16
N VAL A 321 -7.73 -8.53 18.87
CA VAL A 321 -9.16 -8.47 19.23
C VAL A 321 -9.44 -8.99 20.65
N GLY A 322 -8.40 -9.26 21.45
CA GLY A 322 -8.48 -9.55 22.89
C GLY A 322 -8.95 -8.40 23.79
N VAL A 323 -9.76 -7.46 23.27
CA VAL A 323 -10.52 -6.54 24.11
C VAL A 323 -11.76 -7.29 24.59
N VAL A 324 -11.79 -7.56 25.88
CA VAL A 324 -12.88 -8.20 26.65
C VAL A 324 -14.24 -7.70 26.17
N SER A 325 -14.88 -8.50 25.31
CA SER A 325 -16.28 -8.34 24.96
C SER A 325 -17.06 -9.27 25.89
N ASP A 326 -17.80 -8.70 26.85
CA ASP A 326 -18.75 -9.37 27.76
C ASP A 326 -19.94 -10.06 27.05
N ARG A 327 -19.83 -10.32 25.75
CA ARG A 327 -20.82 -11.12 25.04
C ARG A 327 -20.57 -12.59 25.35
N PRO A 328 -21.57 -13.34 25.84
CA PRO A 328 -21.43 -14.77 26.05
C PRO A 328 -20.99 -15.41 24.74
N VAL A 329 -19.78 -15.99 24.76
CA VAL A 329 -19.22 -16.71 23.63
C VAL A 329 -20.19 -17.82 23.28
N LYS A 330 -20.87 -17.70 22.14
CA LYS A 330 -21.64 -18.81 21.57
C LYS A 330 -20.62 -19.89 21.23
N ILE A 331 -20.42 -20.84 22.15
CA ILE A 331 -19.61 -22.03 21.92
C ILE A 331 -20.18 -22.69 20.67
N LYS A 332 -19.47 -22.60 19.55
CA LYS A 332 -19.82 -23.33 18.33
C LYS A 332 -19.82 -24.80 18.71
N LYS A 333 -21.01 -25.43 18.74
CA LYS A 333 -21.14 -26.88 18.92
C LYS A 333 -20.24 -27.56 17.88
N ARG A 334 -19.08 -28.06 18.32
CA ARG A 334 -18.19 -28.87 17.50
C ARG A 334 -19.01 -30.08 17.06
N ARG A 335 -19.05 -30.34 15.76
CA ARG A 335 -19.63 -31.60 15.25
C ARG A 335 -18.78 -32.73 15.79
N MET A 336 -19.28 -33.42 16.81
CA MET A 336 -18.69 -34.66 17.30
C MET A 336 -18.78 -35.71 16.20
N ASN A 337 -17.69 -36.44 15.98
CA ASN A 337 -17.70 -37.60 15.09
C ASN A 337 -18.52 -38.74 15.72
N ALA A 338 -18.84 -39.77 14.93
CA ALA A 338 -19.66 -40.89 15.37
C ALA A 338 -19.07 -41.60 16.60
N ASP A 339 -17.73 -41.72 16.65
CA ASP A 339 -17.03 -42.41 17.73
C ASP A 339 -17.10 -41.64 19.05
N GLN A 340 -17.01 -40.29 19.03
CA GLN A 340 -17.20 -39.46 20.21
C GLN A 340 -18.64 -39.51 20.75
N ARG A 341 -19.64 -39.66 19.87
CA ARG A 341 -21.03 -39.86 20.30
C ARG A 341 -21.21 -41.21 20.98
N LEU A 342 -20.62 -42.26 20.41
CA LEU A 342 -20.64 -43.62 20.97
C LEU A 342 -19.95 -43.69 22.34
N ALA A 343 -18.80 -43.03 22.49
CA ALA A 343 -18.08 -42.98 23.75
C ALA A 343 -18.84 -42.24 24.87
N LEU A 344 -19.61 -41.20 24.51
CA LEU A 344 -20.44 -40.48 25.47
C LEU A 344 -21.70 -41.26 25.87
N SER A 345 -22.31 -42.02 24.94
CA SER A 345 -23.46 -42.87 25.25
C SER A 345 -23.16 -44.12 26.08
N LEU A 346 -21.87 -44.42 26.31
CA LEU A 346 -21.44 -45.54 27.17
C LEU A 346 -21.15 -45.10 28.62
N ASN A 347 -21.20 -43.80 28.90
CA ASN A 347 -20.94 -43.22 30.23
C ASN A 347 -22.20 -42.60 30.86
N GLU A 348 -23.36 -42.77 30.23
CA GLU A 348 -24.70 -42.58 30.82
C GLU A 348 -25.33 -43.95 31.03
#